data_AF-A0A3A5WT72-F1
#
_entry.id   AF-A0A3A5WT72-F1
#
_cell.length_a   1.000
_cell.length_b   1.000
_cell.length_c   1.000
_cell.angle_alpha   90.00
_cell.angle_beta   90.00
_cell.angle_gamma   90.00
#
_symmetry.space_group_name_H-M   'P 1'
#
loop_
_entity.id
_entity.type
_entity.pdbx_description
1 polymer ?
#
loop_
_entity_poly.entity_id
_entity_poly.type
_entity_poly.pdbx_seq_one_letter_code
_entity_poly.pdbx_strand_id
1 'polypeptide(L)'
;MLTLLQISIEVNSGSVGRIAEQIGQVALAHGWKSYITYARNHLPSQSMTIKIGTKWDVYWHGIMTRLFDTHCLHSTRATRRLIQQIEEIHPDIIQLHHIHGYFLNMEVLFKYLSSISTPVVWVFHDCWSMTGHCAHFDYVGCEKWLTHCETCVQKKIYPGSVLIDRSFKNYELKKKLFTSMENLTIVPVSQWLGMIVKKSFLKNYPINVIQNGIDLKLFSPQSLQSVCAMRNKLGLAEQTSVLLGVASIWDKRKGLEDFVQLYNMISEDWVIVLVGLSKTQLKEIPDGIIGIERTENVTQLATLYTLASVFINPTWEDTFPTTNLESLACGTPVITYRTGGSVESVSDETGYIVEKGDIKGIKRAVAEIVKRGKEVYHHICRKRAVKYYDKNERFEDYIKLYDTLLK
;
A
#
# COMPACT_ATOMS: atom_id res chain seq x y z
N MET A 1 22.35 23.31 0.01
CA MET A 1 21.76 22.17 0.75
C MET A 1 20.60 21.70 -0.09
N LEU A 2 20.62 20.43 -0.52
CA LEU A 2 19.58 19.89 -1.40
C LEU A 2 18.23 19.87 -0.68
N THR A 3 17.14 20.02 -1.44
CA THR A 3 15.79 20.17 -0.92
C THR A 3 14.85 19.18 -1.60
N LEU A 4 14.26 18.30 -0.81
CA LEU A 4 13.21 17.37 -1.22
C LEU A 4 11.84 17.94 -0.82
N LEU A 5 10.93 18.06 -1.79
CA LEU A 5 9.52 18.35 -1.53
C LEU A 5 8.65 17.15 -1.91
N GLN A 6 7.97 16.56 -0.93
CA GLN A 6 7.05 15.45 -1.14
C GLN A 6 5.60 15.95 -1.12
N ILE A 7 4.88 15.75 -2.23
CA ILE A 7 3.44 16.04 -2.32
C ILE A 7 2.67 14.78 -1.94
N SER A 8 2.09 14.79 -0.74
CA SER A 8 1.26 13.72 -0.18
C SER A 8 -0.06 14.28 0.37
N ILE A 9 -1.06 13.41 0.49
CA ILE A 9 -2.34 13.72 1.12
C ILE A 9 -2.30 13.66 2.65
N GLU A 10 -1.41 12.84 3.21
CA GLU A 10 -1.30 12.52 4.63
C GLU A 10 0.17 12.51 5.06
N VAL A 11 0.43 12.87 6.31
CA VAL A 11 1.78 12.87 6.90
C VAL A 11 1.83 11.89 8.05
N ASN A 12 2.79 10.96 7.98
CA ASN A 12 3.06 9.91 8.96
C ASN A 12 1.81 9.12 9.40
N SER A 13 0.83 9.01 8.50
CA SER A 13 -0.45 8.34 8.73
C SER A 13 -0.82 7.49 7.52
N GLY A 14 -1.52 6.38 7.74
CA GLY A 14 -1.76 5.38 6.70
C GLY A 14 -0.46 4.75 6.17
N SER A 15 -0.56 3.93 5.13
CA SER A 15 0.62 3.31 4.51
C SER A 15 1.48 4.36 3.80
N VAL A 16 0.86 5.14 2.90
CA VAL A 16 1.59 6.09 2.04
C VAL A 16 2.17 7.27 2.80
N GLY A 17 1.44 7.85 3.77
CA GLY A 17 1.98 8.94 4.59
C GLY A 17 3.15 8.51 5.48
N ARG A 18 3.18 7.24 5.94
CA ARG A 18 4.34 6.67 6.64
C ARG A 18 5.54 6.47 5.71
N ILE A 19 5.31 5.98 4.49
CA ILE A 19 6.38 5.84 3.48
C ILE A 19 7.00 7.21 3.15
N ALA A 20 6.17 8.23 2.88
CA ALA A 20 6.64 9.57 2.58
C ALA A 20 7.45 10.17 3.75
N GLU A 21 6.97 10.01 5.00
CA GLU A 21 7.72 10.44 6.18
C GLU A 21 9.09 9.75 6.29
N GLN A 22 9.14 8.44 6.06
CA GLN A 22 10.39 7.69 6.18
C GLN A 22 11.40 8.04 5.08
N ILE A 23 10.95 8.28 3.85
CA ILE A 23 11.81 8.83 2.78
C ILE A 23 12.35 10.21 3.19
N GLY A 24 11.50 11.06 3.79
CA GLY A 24 11.91 12.37 4.29
C GLY A 24 12.95 12.28 5.41
N GLN A 25 12.82 11.31 6.32
CA GLN A 25 13.80 11.05 7.39
C GLN A 25 15.17 10.63 6.83
N VAL A 26 15.19 9.80 5.79
CA VAL A 26 16.45 9.41 5.12
C VAL A 26 17.08 10.62 4.42
N ALA A 27 16.30 11.43 3.71
CA ALA A 27 16.80 12.68 3.13
C ALA A 27 17.41 13.61 4.19
N LEU A 28 16.74 13.79 5.34
CA LEU A 28 17.28 14.58 6.47
C LEU A 28 18.59 14.00 7.01
N ALA A 29 18.71 12.67 7.10
CA ALA A 29 19.93 11.98 7.54
C ALA A 29 21.11 12.20 6.58
N HIS A 30 20.84 12.40 5.29
CA HIS A 30 21.83 12.80 4.27
C HIS A 30 22.07 14.32 4.21
N GLY A 31 21.52 15.08 5.16
CA GLY A 31 21.73 16.53 5.26
C GLY A 31 20.89 17.37 4.29
N TRP A 32 19.82 16.81 3.71
CA TRP A 32 18.89 17.55 2.87
C TRP A 32 17.86 18.31 3.72
N LYS A 33 17.23 19.32 3.14
CA LYS A 33 15.95 19.84 3.65
C LYS A 33 14.82 18.95 3.14
N SER A 34 13.88 18.60 4.01
CA SER A 34 12.71 17.79 3.64
C SER A 34 11.41 18.52 3.98
N TYR A 35 10.55 18.65 2.98
CA TYR A 35 9.20 19.17 3.10
C TYR A 35 8.18 18.09 2.71
N ILE A 36 7.07 17.99 3.45
CA ILE A 36 5.98 17.06 3.12
C ILE A 36 4.65 17.78 3.20
N THR A 37 3.82 17.65 2.17
CA THR A 37 2.48 18.22 2.17
C THR A 37 1.46 17.29 2.83
N TYR A 38 0.35 17.85 3.31
CA TYR A 38 -0.81 17.09 3.74
C TYR A 38 -2.12 17.87 3.53
N ALA A 39 -3.22 17.15 3.37
CA ALA A 39 -4.58 17.71 3.35
C ALA A 39 -5.50 17.04 4.37
N ARG A 40 -5.19 15.81 4.77
CA ARG A 40 -5.85 15.03 5.82
C ARG A 40 -4.78 14.50 6.77
N ASN A 41 -5.19 14.07 7.96
CA ASN A 41 -4.40 13.35 8.96
C ASN A 41 -2.94 13.84 9.11
N HIS A 42 -2.69 14.58 10.18
CA HIS A 42 -1.38 15.16 10.47
C HIS A 42 -0.85 14.58 11.78
N LEU A 43 -0.06 13.52 11.67
CA LEU A 43 0.74 13.01 12.80
C LEU A 43 2.11 13.72 12.81
N PRO A 44 2.83 13.71 13.94
CA PRO A 44 4.15 14.35 14.03
C PRO A 44 5.10 13.84 12.94
N SER A 45 5.87 14.77 12.37
CA SER A 45 6.81 14.54 11.27
C SER A 45 8.12 15.26 11.56
N GLN A 46 9.24 14.65 11.17
CA GLN A 46 10.55 15.30 11.22
C GLN A 46 10.75 16.27 10.04
N SER A 47 10.05 16.03 8.93
CA SER A 47 10.03 16.93 7.79
C SER A 47 9.17 18.17 8.07
N MET A 48 9.48 19.27 7.40
CA MET A 48 8.68 20.50 7.46
C MET A 48 7.34 20.28 6.77
N THR A 49 6.23 20.48 7.48
CA THR A 49 4.90 20.15 6.94
C THR A 49 4.21 21.34 6.28
N ILE A 50 3.53 21.08 5.16
CA ILE A 50 2.78 22.08 4.39
C ILE A 50 1.34 21.63 4.23
N LYS A 51 0.39 22.41 4.76
CA LYS A 51 -1.03 22.10 4.62
C LYS A 51 -1.59 22.56 3.28
N ILE A 52 -2.17 21.64 2.51
CA ILE A 52 -2.90 21.94 1.28
C ILE A 52 -4.38 22.11 1.60
N GLY A 53 -4.87 23.33 1.40
CA GLY A 53 -6.29 23.65 1.48
C GLY A 53 -6.90 23.47 2.87
N THR A 54 -8.23 23.42 2.88
CA THR A 54 -9.07 23.32 4.07
C THR A 54 -9.91 22.05 4.03
N LYS A 55 -10.57 21.72 5.15
CA LYS A 55 -11.55 20.62 5.18
C LYS A 55 -12.68 20.86 4.17
N TRP A 56 -13.09 22.11 3.97
CA TRP A 56 -14.12 22.47 2.99
C TRP A 56 -13.69 22.19 1.56
N ASP A 57 -12.42 22.47 1.21
CA ASP A 57 -11.89 22.11 -0.13
C ASP A 57 -12.00 20.60 -0.36
N VAL A 58 -11.66 19.80 0.66
CA VAL A 58 -11.73 18.33 0.59
C VAL A 58 -13.18 17.83 0.45
N TYR A 59 -14.11 18.37 1.25
CA TYR A 59 -15.52 18.00 1.18
C TYR A 59 -16.14 18.37 -0.16
N TRP A 60 -15.90 19.60 -0.64
CA TRP A 60 -16.42 20.07 -1.92
C TRP A 60 -15.91 19.23 -3.09
N HIS A 61 -14.62 18.94 -3.09
CA HIS A 61 -14.02 18.05 -4.08
C HIS A 61 -14.62 16.64 -3.99
N GLY A 62 -14.84 16.11 -2.78
CA GLY A 62 -15.57 14.87 -2.55
C GLY A 62 -16.96 14.86 -3.18
N ILE A 63 -17.76 15.90 -2.93
CA ILE A 63 -19.10 16.07 -3.52
C ILE A 63 -19.03 16.05 -5.05
N MET A 64 -18.13 16.84 -5.63
CA MET A 64 -18.00 16.93 -7.08
C MET A 64 -17.48 15.63 -7.71
N THR A 65 -16.63 14.88 -7.02
CA THR A 65 -16.24 13.53 -7.45
C THR A 65 -17.46 12.61 -7.47
N ARG A 66 -18.28 12.64 -6.43
CA ARG A 66 -19.46 11.77 -6.28
C ARG A 66 -20.53 12.04 -7.34
N LEU A 67 -20.72 13.30 -7.70
CA LEU A 67 -21.73 13.72 -8.67
C LEU A 67 -21.22 13.61 -10.12
N PHE A 68 -20.00 14.06 -10.40
CA PHE A 68 -19.56 14.28 -11.78
C PHE A 68 -18.36 13.43 -12.21
N ASP A 69 -17.86 12.56 -11.35
CA ASP A 69 -16.66 11.77 -11.59
C ASP A 69 -15.47 12.66 -11.99
N THR A 70 -15.34 13.81 -11.33
CA THR A 70 -14.30 14.82 -11.59
C THR A 70 -13.21 14.77 -10.52
N HIS A 71 -12.80 13.55 -10.17
CA HIS A 71 -11.75 13.34 -9.17
C HIS A 71 -10.44 14.00 -9.62
N CYS A 72 -9.79 14.72 -8.70
CA CYS A 72 -8.61 15.53 -8.94
C CYS A 72 -8.80 16.74 -9.87
N LEU A 73 -10.03 17.24 -10.08
CA LEU A 73 -10.28 18.42 -10.92
C LEU A 73 -10.80 19.64 -10.14
N HIS A 74 -10.78 19.57 -8.82
CA HIS A 74 -11.22 20.64 -7.90
C HIS A 74 -10.07 21.09 -7.00
N SER A 75 -10.34 21.85 -5.95
CA SER A 75 -9.31 22.40 -5.05
C SER A 75 -8.31 23.34 -5.76
N THR A 76 -8.72 23.99 -6.86
CA THR A 76 -7.89 24.86 -7.71
C THR A 76 -7.14 25.95 -6.94
N ARG A 77 -7.80 26.64 -5.99
CA ARG A 77 -7.15 27.69 -5.18
C ARG A 77 -6.09 27.11 -4.26
N ALA A 78 -6.38 25.98 -3.62
CA ALA A 78 -5.43 25.27 -2.77
C ALA A 78 -4.21 24.80 -3.58
N THR A 79 -4.41 24.28 -4.79
CA THR A 79 -3.31 23.86 -5.67
C THR A 79 -2.46 25.03 -6.16
N ARG A 80 -3.06 26.18 -6.49
CA ARG A 80 -2.27 27.39 -6.85
C ARG A 80 -1.44 27.90 -5.67
N ARG A 81 -2.00 27.87 -4.45
CA ARG A 81 -1.25 28.23 -3.25
C ARG A 81 -0.10 27.25 -2.99
N LEU A 82 -0.32 25.95 -3.20
CA LEU A 82 0.75 24.96 -3.14
C LEU A 82 1.86 25.34 -4.13
N ILE A 83 1.52 25.63 -5.39
CA ILE A 83 2.50 26.03 -6.41
C ILE A 83 3.33 27.24 -5.97
N GLN A 84 2.71 28.28 -5.41
CA GLN A 84 3.44 29.43 -4.85
C GLN A 84 4.46 29.00 -3.79
N GLN A 85 4.09 28.06 -2.93
CA GLN A 85 5.02 27.52 -1.93
C GLN A 85 6.14 26.68 -2.56
N ILE A 86 5.87 25.95 -3.66
CA ILE A 86 6.92 25.25 -4.42
C ILE A 86 7.91 26.26 -4.99
N GLU A 87 7.41 27.35 -5.57
CA GLU A 87 8.22 28.45 -6.10
C GLU A 87 9.04 29.14 -5.01
N GLU A 88 8.51 29.32 -3.81
CA GLU A 88 9.26 29.89 -2.67
C GLU A 88 10.33 28.94 -2.12
N ILE A 89 10.06 27.62 -2.12
CA ILE A 89 10.97 26.61 -1.58
C ILE A 89 12.13 26.31 -2.54
N HIS A 90 11.89 26.41 -3.85
CA HIS A 90 12.83 26.00 -4.90
C HIS A 90 13.42 24.60 -4.66
N PRO A 91 12.59 23.54 -4.64
CA PRO A 91 13.09 22.18 -4.37
C PRO A 91 13.99 21.69 -5.51
N ASP A 92 15.01 20.92 -5.15
CA ASP A 92 15.87 20.20 -6.09
C ASP A 92 15.17 18.95 -6.64
N ILE A 93 14.32 18.30 -5.83
CA ILE A 93 13.47 17.17 -6.25
C ILE A 93 12.04 17.38 -5.75
N ILE A 94 11.06 17.14 -6.64
CA ILE A 94 9.64 17.04 -6.27
C ILE A 94 9.23 15.57 -6.34
N GLN A 95 8.75 15.01 -5.23
CA GLN A 95 8.25 13.64 -5.19
C GLN A 95 6.74 13.59 -4.98
N LEU A 96 6.04 12.88 -5.85
CA LEU A 96 4.59 12.72 -5.81
C LEU A 96 4.20 11.38 -5.16
N HIS A 97 3.32 11.45 -4.17
CA HIS A 97 2.69 10.30 -3.50
C HIS A 97 1.18 10.45 -3.54
N HIS A 98 0.44 9.42 -3.97
CA HIS A 98 -1.04 9.38 -3.90
C HIS A 98 -1.68 10.75 -4.15
N ILE A 99 -1.49 11.29 -5.35
CA ILE A 99 -2.00 12.61 -5.71
C ILE A 99 -3.53 12.65 -5.86
N HIS A 100 -4.18 11.49 -5.68
CA HIS A 100 -5.63 11.34 -5.62
C HIS A 100 -6.11 11.23 -4.17
N GLY A 101 -7.33 11.67 -3.91
CA GLY A 101 -7.88 11.78 -2.54
C GLY A 101 -8.45 13.15 -2.19
N TYR A 102 -8.98 13.87 -3.18
CA TYR A 102 -9.85 15.03 -2.98
C TYR A 102 -9.16 16.32 -2.51
N PHE A 103 -7.86 16.52 -2.74
CA PHE A 103 -7.14 17.69 -2.20
C PHE A 103 -6.42 18.58 -3.22
N LEU A 104 -6.28 18.14 -4.47
CA LEU A 104 -5.57 18.87 -5.51
C LEU A 104 -6.27 18.88 -6.86
N ASN A 105 -5.91 19.86 -7.69
CA ASN A 105 -6.30 19.94 -9.09
C ASN A 105 -5.13 19.43 -9.96
N MET A 106 -5.27 18.25 -10.56
CA MET A 106 -4.23 17.65 -11.39
C MET A 106 -3.95 18.46 -12.66
N GLU A 107 -4.94 19.13 -13.25
CA GLU A 107 -4.68 19.99 -14.41
C GLU A 107 -3.78 21.17 -14.05
N VAL A 108 -4.05 21.82 -12.92
CA VAL A 108 -3.27 22.97 -12.47
C VAL A 108 -1.87 22.54 -12.08
N LEU A 109 -1.75 21.45 -11.31
CA LEU A 109 -0.47 20.92 -10.86
C LEU A 109 0.40 20.48 -12.03
N PHE A 110 -0.10 19.63 -12.93
CA PHE A 110 0.71 19.09 -14.02
C PHE A 110 1.07 20.14 -15.08
N LYS A 111 0.23 21.15 -15.32
CA LYS A 111 0.61 22.30 -16.16
C LYS A 111 1.81 23.05 -15.59
N TYR A 112 1.85 23.26 -14.27
CA TYR A 112 3.00 23.85 -13.61
C TYR A 112 4.22 22.92 -13.64
N LEU A 113 4.07 21.65 -13.26
CA LEU A 113 5.18 20.70 -13.26
C LEU A 113 5.79 20.49 -14.66
N SER A 114 5.00 20.59 -15.74
CA SER A 114 5.52 20.56 -17.11
C SER A 114 6.27 21.83 -17.54
N SER A 115 6.12 22.94 -16.80
CA SER A 115 6.78 24.21 -17.12
C SER A 115 8.10 24.44 -16.40
N ILE A 116 8.48 23.55 -15.49
CA ILE A 116 9.71 23.65 -14.71
C ILE A 116 10.69 22.54 -15.10
N SER A 117 11.98 22.77 -14.88
CA SER A 117 13.04 21.78 -15.14
C SER A 117 13.32 20.86 -13.95
N THR A 118 12.77 21.15 -12.76
CA THR A 118 12.98 20.36 -11.54
C THR A 118 12.59 18.90 -11.78
N PRO A 119 13.47 17.92 -11.51
CA PRO A 119 13.14 16.51 -11.64
C PRO A 119 11.96 16.12 -10.74
N VAL A 120 11.02 15.38 -11.32
CA VAL A 120 9.84 14.87 -10.63
C VAL A 120 9.93 13.35 -10.53
N VAL A 121 9.80 12.84 -9.31
CA VAL A 121 9.70 11.41 -9.02
C VAL A 121 8.26 11.10 -8.63
N TRP A 122 7.60 10.15 -9.29
CA TRP A 122 6.22 9.78 -8.94
C TRP A 122 6.13 8.33 -8.50
N VAL A 123 5.87 8.14 -7.20
CA VAL A 123 5.73 6.81 -6.59
C VAL A 123 4.31 6.29 -6.80
N PHE A 124 4.21 5.13 -7.44
CA PHE A 124 2.93 4.47 -7.72
C PHE A 124 2.67 3.42 -6.65
N HIS A 125 1.64 3.64 -5.86
CA HIS A 125 1.15 2.71 -4.85
C HIS A 125 -0.14 1.99 -5.29
N ASP A 126 -0.78 2.48 -6.35
CA ASP A 126 -1.95 1.91 -6.99
C ASP A 126 -1.96 2.19 -8.51
N CYS A 127 -3.05 1.85 -9.19
CA CYS A 127 -3.18 1.96 -10.64
C CYS A 127 -3.93 3.22 -11.10
N TRP A 128 -4.37 4.12 -10.21
CA TRP A 128 -5.23 5.25 -10.56
C TRP A 128 -4.64 6.13 -11.66
N SER A 129 -3.32 6.34 -11.65
CA SER A 129 -2.62 7.19 -12.62
C SER A 129 -2.74 6.69 -14.06
N MET A 130 -3.05 5.40 -14.26
CA MET A 130 -3.11 4.74 -15.57
C MET A 130 -4.54 4.43 -16.04
N THR A 131 -5.54 4.65 -15.18
CA THR A 131 -6.95 4.34 -15.47
C THR A 131 -7.79 5.61 -15.62
N GLY A 132 -8.97 5.48 -16.23
CA GLY A 132 -9.94 6.56 -16.32
C GLY A 132 -10.66 6.89 -15.01
N HIS A 133 -10.70 5.96 -14.04
CA HIS A 133 -11.50 6.15 -12.83
C HIS A 133 -10.90 5.44 -11.62
N CYS A 134 -10.86 4.11 -11.66
CA CYS A 134 -10.61 3.25 -10.49
C CYS A 134 -9.12 3.20 -10.09
N ALA A 135 -8.85 3.14 -8.79
CA ALA A 135 -7.48 2.95 -8.27
C ALA A 135 -6.95 1.51 -8.46
N HIS A 136 -7.86 0.56 -8.66
CA HIS A 136 -7.60 -0.87 -8.72
C HIS A 136 -8.49 -1.46 -9.82
N PHE A 137 -8.04 -2.47 -10.55
CA PHE A 137 -8.76 -3.06 -11.69
C PHE A 137 -8.62 -4.59 -11.82
N ASP A 138 -7.63 -5.19 -11.17
CA ASP A 138 -7.29 -6.62 -11.28
C ASP A 138 -8.40 -7.50 -10.69
N TYR A 139 -9.03 -7.06 -9.59
CA TYR A 139 -10.12 -7.80 -8.96
C TYR A 139 -11.28 -8.09 -9.90
N VAL A 140 -11.61 -7.12 -10.77
CA VAL A 140 -12.70 -7.24 -11.75
C VAL A 140 -12.21 -7.66 -13.14
N GLY A 141 -10.91 -7.95 -13.30
CA GLY A 141 -10.31 -8.32 -14.58
C GLY A 141 -10.48 -7.26 -15.68
N CYS A 142 -10.50 -5.97 -15.34
CA CYS A 142 -10.71 -4.91 -16.32
C CYS A 142 -9.40 -4.57 -17.04
N GLU A 143 -9.37 -4.76 -18.36
CA GLU A 143 -8.21 -4.48 -19.21
C GLU A 143 -8.33 -3.19 -20.03
N LYS A 144 -9.42 -2.42 -19.86
CA LYS A 144 -9.68 -1.20 -20.64
C LYS A 144 -8.61 -0.11 -20.48
N TRP A 145 -7.77 -0.17 -19.45
CA TRP A 145 -6.64 0.75 -19.29
C TRP A 145 -5.54 0.55 -20.35
N LEU A 146 -5.47 -0.63 -20.99
CA LEU A 146 -4.55 -0.93 -22.09
C LEU A 146 -4.91 -0.17 -23.38
N THR A 147 -6.21 -0.02 -23.65
CA THR A 147 -6.71 0.60 -24.87
C THR A 147 -7.27 1.99 -24.59
N HIS A 148 -8.42 2.03 -23.91
CA HIS A 148 -9.10 3.24 -23.50
C HIS A 148 -10.17 2.92 -22.44
N CYS A 149 -10.12 3.59 -21.28
CA CYS A 149 -11.15 3.39 -20.25
C CYS A 149 -12.49 4.02 -20.68
N GLU A 150 -13.58 3.30 -20.47
CA GLU A 150 -14.96 3.78 -20.69
C GLU A 150 -15.94 2.87 -19.94
N THR A 151 -17.12 3.39 -19.55
CA THR A 151 -18.17 2.63 -18.84
C THR A 151 -17.59 1.78 -17.70
N CYS A 152 -17.04 2.45 -16.68
CA CYS A 152 -16.30 1.81 -15.60
C CYS A 152 -17.23 0.95 -14.73
N VAL A 153 -16.99 -0.37 -14.74
CA VAL A 153 -17.71 -1.33 -13.88
C VAL A 153 -17.51 -1.07 -12.38
N GLN A 154 -16.44 -0.36 -12.02
CA GLN A 154 -16.10 0.03 -10.65
C GLN A 154 -16.41 1.50 -10.35
N LYS A 155 -17.30 2.16 -11.12
CA LYS A 155 -17.64 3.59 -10.93
C LYS A 155 -18.01 3.97 -9.49
N LYS A 156 -18.64 3.05 -8.74
CA LYS A 156 -19.06 3.30 -7.34
C LYS A 156 -17.95 3.03 -6.32
N ILE A 157 -16.87 2.36 -6.73
CA ILE A 157 -15.70 2.08 -5.90
C ILE A 157 -14.77 3.29 -5.92
N TYR A 158 -13.91 3.42 -4.91
CA TYR A 158 -12.97 4.54 -4.81
C TYR A 158 -12.19 4.79 -6.12
N PRO A 159 -12.17 6.05 -6.62
CA PRO A 159 -12.86 7.25 -6.14
C PRO A 159 -14.33 7.32 -6.60
N GLY A 160 -15.27 6.90 -5.74
CA GLY A 160 -16.63 6.60 -6.17
C GLY A 160 -17.41 7.79 -6.73
N SER A 161 -18.10 7.54 -7.84
CA SER A 161 -19.13 8.38 -8.46
C SER A 161 -20.46 7.62 -8.54
N VAL A 162 -21.56 8.29 -8.22
CA VAL A 162 -22.91 7.71 -8.24
C VAL A 162 -23.68 8.12 -9.49
N LEU A 163 -23.56 9.37 -9.95
CA LEU A 163 -24.34 9.87 -11.08
C LEU A 163 -23.62 9.63 -12.40
N ILE A 164 -22.59 10.43 -12.71
CA ILE A 164 -21.94 10.43 -14.02
C ILE A 164 -20.76 9.46 -14.07
N ASP A 165 -20.59 8.78 -15.20
CA ASP A 165 -19.35 8.11 -15.57
C ASP A 165 -18.54 9.03 -16.48
N ARG A 166 -17.35 9.44 -16.02
CA ARG A 166 -16.42 10.29 -16.77
C ARG A 166 -15.13 9.52 -17.09
N SER A 167 -15.10 8.20 -16.94
CA SER A 167 -13.91 7.38 -17.13
C SER A 167 -13.23 7.60 -18.48
N PHE A 168 -14.00 7.79 -19.56
CA PHE A 168 -13.47 8.13 -20.89
C PHE A 168 -12.71 9.47 -20.88
N LYS A 169 -13.38 10.55 -20.47
CA LYS A 169 -12.78 11.89 -20.48
C LYS A 169 -11.62 12.01 -19.50
N ASN A 170 -11.71 11.33 -18.36
CA ASN A 170 -10.66 11.30 -17.36
C ASN A 170 -9.43 10.54 -17.87
N TYR A 171 -9.60 9.45 -18.62
CA TYR A 171 -8.49 8.74 -19.24
C TYR A 171 -7.75 9.63 -20.23
N GLU A 172 -8.47 10.29 -21.14
CA GLU A 172 -7.88 11.22 -22.11
C GLU A 172 -7.16 12.38 -21.42
N LEU A 173 -7.78 12.95 -20.39
CA LEU A 173 -7.20 14.06 -19.64
C LEU A 173 -5.93 13.64 -18.90
N LYS A 174 -5.96 12.51 -18.18
CA LYS A 174 -4.79 11.97 -17.49
C LYS A 174 -3.68 11.63 -18.47
N LYS A 175 -4.01 10.96 -19.58
CA LYS A 175 -3.05 10.66 -20.65
C LYS A 175 -2.38 11.94 -21.14
N LYS A 176 -3.15 12.96 -21.51
CA LYS A 176 -2.62 14.25 -21.95
C LYS A 176 -1.71 14.93 -20.91
N LEU A 177 -2.15 15.01 -19.66
CA LEU A 177 -1.42 15.74 -18.60
C LEU A 177 -0.18 14.98 -18.13
N PHE A 178 -0.30 13.67 -17.94
CA PHE A 178 0.77 12.89 -17.32
C PHE A 178 1.87 12.56 -18.33
N THR A 179 1.60 12.61 -19.64
CA THR A 179 2.64 12.49 -20.69
C THR A 179 3.21 13.84 -21.14
N SER A 180 2.85 14.96 -20.51
CA SER A 180 3.34 16.29 -20.90
C SER A 180 4.60 16.74 -20.17
N MET A 181 5.19 15.89 -19.33
CA MET A 181 6.37 16.23 -18.52
C MET A 181 7.62 15.68 -19.19
N GLU A 182 8.70 16.44 -19.22
CA GLU A 182 9.98 15.95 -19.75
C GLU A 182 10.78 15.22 -18.66
N ASN A 183 10.85 15.80 -17.45
CA ASN A 183 11.69 15.30 -16.35
C ASN A 183 10.90 14.50 -15.31
N LEU A 184 10.15 13.49 -15.75
CA LEU A 184 9.39 12.58 -14.86
C LEU A 184 10.01 11.18 -14.82
N THR A 185 10.31 10.69 -13.61
CA THR A 185 10.63 9.29 -13.35
C THR A 185 9.52 8.61 -12.55
N ILE A 186 9.07 7.44 -13.01
CA ILE A 186 8.02 6.68 -12.32
C ILE A 186 8.66 5.61 -11.45
N VAL A 187 8.19 5.51 -10.20
CA VAL A 187 8.67 4.54 -9.20
C VAL A 187 7.53 3.63 -8.76
N PRO A 188 7.34 2.47 -9.40
CA PRO A 188 6.41 1.46 -8.95
C PRO A 188 6.92 0.75 -7.69
N VAL A 189 6.02 0.43 -6.75
CA VAL A 189 6.38 -0.30 -5.51
C VAL A 189 6.54 -1.81 -5.68
N SER A 190 6.38 -2.34 -6.90
CA SER A 190 6.55 -3.75 -7.22
C SER A 190 6.86 -3.96 -8.71
N GLN A 191 7.47 -5.11 -9.03
CA GLN A 191 7.76 -5.49 -10.41
C GLN A 191 6.47 -5.68 -11.20
N TRP A 192 5.44 -6.26 -10.58
CA TRP A 192 4.10 -6.36 -11.17
C TRP A 192 3.59 -4.99 -11.61
N LEU A 193 3.62 -3.99 -10.71
CA LEU A 193 3.15 -2.65 -11.04
C LEU A 193 4.02 -2.00 -12.11
N GLY A 194 5.34 -2.22 -12.09
CA GLY A 194 6.23 -1.78 -13.16
C GLY A 194 5.88 -2.37 -14.52
N MET A 195 5.46 -3.64 -14.57
CA MET A 195 4.96 -4.26 -15.80
C MET A 195 3.62 -3.67 -16.26
N ILE A 196 2.74 -3.26 -15.35
CA ILE A 196 1.53 -2.52 -15.68
C ILE A 196 1.88 -1.15 -16.28
N VAL A 197 2.80 -0.39 -15.67
CA VAL A 197 3.24 0.91 -16.21
C VAL A 197 3.79 0.76 -17.62
N LYS A 198 4.64 -0.25 -17.88
CA LYS A 198 5.20 -0.54 -19.21
C LYS A 198 4.16 -0.85 -20.30
N LYS A 199 2.95 -1.25 -19.91
CA LYS A 199 1.82 -1.50 -20.83
C LYS A 199 0.88 -0.30 -20.97
N SER A 200 0.98 0.68 -20.08
CA SER A 200 0.12 1.87 -20.06
C SER A 200 0.59 2.97 -21.03
N PHE A 201 -0.16 4.07 -21.11
CA PHE A 201 0.27 5.27 -21.85
C PHE A 201 1.50 5.97 -21.24
N LEU A 202 1.95 5.58 -20.04
CA LEU A 202 3.14 6.10 -19.36
C LEU A 202 4.43 5.31 -19.66
N LYS A 203 4.37 4.30 -20.53
CA LYS A 203 5.47 3.38 -20.83
C LYS A 203 6.78 4.02 -21.32
N ASN A 204 6.72 5.26 -21.81
CA ASN A 204 7.88 5.96 -22.36
C ASN A 204 8.71 6.69 -21.29
N TYR A 205 8.22 6.79 -20.06
CA TYR A 205 9.00 7.35 -18.96
C TYR A 205 10.02 6.35 -18.42
N PRO A 206 11.14 6.82 -17.85
CA PRO A 206 12.00 6.00 -17.01
C PRO A 206 11.18 5.35 -15.88
N ILE A 207 11.36 4.04 -15.72
CA ILE A 207 10.70 3.24 -14.68
C ILE A 207 11.77 2.63 -13.79
N ASN A 208 11.78 3.00 -12.51
CA ASN A 208 12.68 2.44 -11.51
C ASN A 208 11.86 1.79 -10.39
N VAL A 209 11.86 0.46 -10.29
CA VAL A 209 11.06 -0.24 -9.28
C VAL A 209 11.78 -0.20 -7.94
N ILE A 210 11.15 0.43 -6.94
CA ILE A 210 11.64 0.45 -5.56
C ILE A 210 10.55 -0.12 -4.65
N GLN A 211 10.77 -1.34 -4.17
CA GLN A 211 9.84 -2.03 -3.28
C GLN A 211 9.77 -1.36 -1.91
N ASN A 212 8.59 -1.41 -1.28
CA ASN A 212 8.43 -0.93 0.10
C ASN A 212 9.29 -1.77 1.05
N GLY A 213 9.84 -1.12 2.08
CA GLY A 213 10.46 -1.83 3.20
C GLY A 213 9.61 -1.80 4.46
N ILE A 214 10.02 -2.58 5.46
CA ILE A 214 9.41 -2.66 6.78
C ILE A 214 10.40 -2.29 7.88
N ASP A 215 9.86 -1.82 9.00
CA ASP A 215 10.67 -1.51 10.17
C ASP A 215 11.07 -2.81 10.89
N LEU A 216 12.28 -3.29 10.63
CA LEU A 216 12.82 -4.53 11.19
C LEU A 216 13.07 -4.47 12.70
N LYS A 217 13.03 -3.29 13.32
CA LYS A 217 13.12 -3.12 14.78
C LYS A 217 11.75 -3.31 15.43
N LEU A 218 10.69 -2.82 14.79
CA LEU A 218 9.32 -2.97 15.26
C LEU A 218 8.73 -4.34 14.93
N PHE A 219 9.00 -4.83 13.72
CA PHE A 219 8.62 -6.17 13.27
C PHE A 219 9.85 -7.07 13.33
N SER A 220 9.92 -7.80 14.44
CA SER A 220 10.93 -8.82 14.70
C SER A 220 10.32 -9.98 15.47
N PRO A 221 10.97 -11.15 15.54
CA PRO A 221 10.57 -12.21 16.46
C PRO A 221 10.45 -11.65 17.89
N GLN A 222 9.33 -11.93 18.53
CA GLN A 222 9.04 -11.50 19.90
C GLN A 222 9.46 -12.56 20.93
N SER A 223 9.58 -12.14 22.20
CA SER A 223 9.98 -13.05 23.28
C SER A 223 8.95 -14.16 23.52
N LEU A 224 9.41 -15.33 23.97
CA LEU A 224 8.54 -16.45 24.35
C LEU A 224 7.51 -16.02 25.41
N GLN A 225 7.89 -15.18 26.37
CA GLN A 225 6.97 -14.67 27.39
C GLN A 225 5.81 -13.87 26.77
N SER A 226 6.10 -12.98 25.82
CA SER A 226 5.09 -12.19 25.11
C SER A 226 4.16 -13.09 24.29
N VAL A 227 4.72 -14.10 23.62
CA VAL A 227 3.95 -15.08 22.82
C VAL A 227 3.04 -15.92 23.72
N CYS A 228 3.54 -16.45 24.85
CA CYS A 228 2.74 -17.21 25.81
C CYS A 228 1.63 -16.36 26.43
N ALA A 229 1.91 -15.11 26.80
CA ALA A 229 0.91 -14.19 27.31
C ALA A 229 -0.20 -13.91 26.28
N MET A 230 0.18 -13.75 25.00
CA MET A 230 -0.80 -13.58 23.91
C MET A 230 -1.63 -14.85 23.70
N ARG A 231 -1.00 -16.04 23.73
CA ARG A 231 -1.70 -17.32 23.61
C ARG A 231 -2.76 -17.49 24.70
N ASN A 232 -2.39 -17.21 25.95
CA ASN A 232 -3.32 -17.25 27.09
C ASN A 232 -4.45 -16.23 26.96
N LYS A 233 -4.13 -15.00 26.52
CA LYS A 233 -5.13 -13.94 26.29
C LYS A 233 -6.17 -14.34 25.24
N LEU A 234 -5.78 -15.12 24.24
CA LEU A 234 -6.66 -15.62 23.18
C LEU A 234 -7.33 -16.96 23.55
N GLY A 235 -7.06 -17.53 24.72
CA GLY A 235 -7.64 -18.82 25.14
C GLY A 235 -7.19 -20.01 24.30
N LEU A 236 -6.01 -19.93 23.68
CA LEU A 236 -5.49 -20.96 22.78
C LEU A 236 -4.75 -22.05 23.56
N ALA A 237 -5.03 -23.32 23.28
CA ALA A 237 -4.28 -24.45 23.84
C ALA A 237 -2.85 -24.50 23.29
N GLU A 238 -1.92 -25.15 23.99
CA GLU A 238 -0.49 -25.18 23.64
C GLU A 238 -0.23 -25.79 22.25
N GLN A 239 -0.96 -26.86 21.91
CA GLN A 239 -0.80 -27.63 20.67
C GLN A 239 -1.46 -26.96 19.45
N THR A 240 -2.26 -25.92 19.67
CA THR A 240 -3.08 -25.30 18.62
C THR A 240 -2.22 -24.53 17.63
N SER A 241 -2.40 -24.85 16.35
CA SER A 241 -1.81 -24.10 15.24
C SER A 241 -2.63 -22.86 14.92
N VAL A 242 -1.96 -21.70 14.85
CA VAL A 242 -2.62 -20.41 14.64
C VAL A 242 -2.46 -19.99 13.18
N LEU A 243 -3.58 -19.80 12.49
CA LEU A 243 -3.67 -19.30 11.12
C LEU A 243 -4.05 -17.82 11.16
N LEU A 244 -3.09 -16.94 10.90
CA LEU A 244 -3.29 -15.50 11.08
C LEU A 244 -3.68 -14.81 9.77
N GLY A 245 -4.71 -13.96 9.83
CA GLY A 245 -5.04 -12.96 8.82
C GLY A 245 -4.98 -11.55 9.38
N VAL A 246 -4.44 -10.59 8.62
CA VAL A 246 -4.32 -9.19 9.02
C VAL A 246 -4.67 -8.29 7.83
N ALA A 247 -5.64 -7.40 8.03
CA ALA A 247 -5.96 -6.35 7.06
C ALA A 247 -6.40 -5.08 7.78
N SER A 248 -6.16 -3.91 7.19
CA SER A 248 -6.65 -2.64 7.75
C SER A 248 -8.17 -2.48 7.58
N ILE A 249 -8.71 -3.03 6.50
CA ILE A 249 -10.12 -3.10 6.15
C ILE A 249 -10.36 -4.49 5.55
N TRP A 250 -11.26 -5.26 6.14
CA TRP A 250 -11.72 -6.51 5.55
C TRP A 250 -12.87 -6.25 4.58
N ASP A 251 -12.71 -6.66 3.33
CA ASP A 251 -13.75 -6.71 2.31
C ASP A 251 -13.54 -7.95 1.43
N LYS A 252 -14.35 -8.11 0.37
CA LYS A 252 -14.20 -9.22 -0.58
C LYS A 252 -12.81 -9.26 -1.23
N ARG A 253 -12.18 -8.10 -1.46
CA ARG A 253 -10.85 -8.00 -2.09
C ARG A 253 -9.73 -8.38 -1.14
N LYS A 254 -9.92 -8.24 0.17
CA LYS A 254 -8.99 -8.72 1.20
C LYS A 254 -9.22 -10.16 1.64
N GLY A 255 -10.26 -10.81 1.12
CA GLY A 255 -10.48 -12.25 1.29
C GLY A 255 -11.11 -12.64 2.63
N LEU A 256 -11.96 -11.79 3.21
CA LEU A 256 -12.69 -12.16 4.44
C LEU A 256 -13.57 -13.40 4.19
N GLU A 257 -14.26 -13.44 3.04
CA GLU A 257 -15.09 -14.58 2.63
C GLU A 257 -14.24 -15.86 2.45
N ASP A 258 -13.01 -15.73 1.96
CA ASP A 258 -12.06 -16.84 1.82
C ASP A 258 -11.67 -17.45 3.18
N PHE A 259 -11.47 -16.63 4.21
CA PHE A 259 -11.23 -17.13 5.58
C PHE A 259 -12.45 -17.85 6.16
N VAL A 260 -13.65 -17.35 5.92
CA VAL A 260 -14.89 -18.02 6.35
C VAL A 260 -15.06 -19.36 5.63
N GLN A 261 -14.74 -19.43 4.33
CA GLN A 261 -14.73 -20.69 3.59
C GLN A 261 -13.66 -21.65 4.11
N LEU A 262 -12.46 -21.16 4.39
CA LEU A 262 -11.36 -21.95 4.95
C LEU A 262 -11.76 -22.55 6.30
N TYR A 263 -12.37 -21.77 7.18
CA TYR A 263 -12.84 -22.20 8.51
C TYR A 263 -13.72 -23.45 8.44
N ASN A 264 -14.61 -23.55 7.45
CA ASN A 264 -15.47 -24.73 7.27
C ASN A 264 -14.72 -26.00 6.84
N MET A 265 -13.41 -25.89 6.61
CA MET A 265 -12.56 -26.96 6.08
C MET A 265 -11.36 -27.28 6.97
N ILE A 266 -11.09 -26.50 8.02
CA ILE A 266 -9.91 -26.70 8.88
C ILE A 266 -10.13 -27.85 9.87
N SER A 267 -9.02 -28.37 10.40
CA SER A 267 -9.01 -29.35 11.47
C SER A 267 -9.24 -28.69 12.84
N GLU A 268 -9.70 -29.45 13.83
CA GLU A 268 -9.98 -28.95 15.20
C GLU A 268 -8.74 -28.41 15.94
N ASP A 269 -7.54 -28.83 15.53
CA ASP A 269 -6.26 -28.36 16.07
C ASP A 269 -5.80 -27.03 15.48
N TRP A 270 -6.53 -26.46 14.51
CA TRP A 270 -6.21 -25.19 13.87
C TRP A 270 -7.22 -24.11 14.28
N VAL A 271 -6.72 -22.93 14.59
CA VAL A 271 -7.56 -21.77 14.91
C VAL A 271 -7.20 -20.60 14.02
N ILE A 272 -8.22 -19.98 13.43
CA ILE A 272 -8.07 -18.77 12.63
C ILE A 272 -8.15 -17.56 13.56
N VAL A 273 -7.17 -16.66 13.45
CA VAL A 273 -7.16 -15.36 14.13
C VAL A 273 -7.17 -14.26 13.07
N LEU A 274 -8.16 -13.39 13.11
CA LEU A 274 -8.31 -12.27 12.17
C LEU A 274 -8.14 -10.93 12.89
N VAL A 275 -7.20 -10.12 12.44
CA VAL A 275 -6.95 -8.78 12.99
C VAL A 275 -7.45 -7.71 12.03
N GLY A 276 -8.09 -6.67 12.57
CA GLY A 276 -8.56 -5.53 11.80
C GLY A 276 -10.04 -5.57 11.44
N LEU A 277 -10.81 -6.43 12.09
CA LEU A 277 -12.25 -6.51 11.88
C LEU A 277 -12.96 -5.27 12.43
N SER A 278 -14.04 -4.87 11.78
CA SER A 278 -14.98 -3.90 12.34
C SER A 278 -15.86 -4.55 13.42
N LYS A 279 -16.50 -3.74 14.26
CA LYS A 279 -17.48 -4.22 15.24
C LYS A 279 -18.67 -4.96 14.63
N THR A 280 -19.02 -4.66 13.38
CA THR A 280 -20.08 -5.38 12.66
C THR A 280 -19.58 -6.74 12.20
N GLN A 281 -18.38 -6.78 11.60
CA GLN A 281 -17.77 -8.02 11.12
C GLN A 281 -17.50 -9.02 12.25
N LEU A 282 -17.11 -8.54 13.43
CA LEU A 282 -16.95 -9.41 14.61
C LEU A 282 -18.22 -10.17 15.00
N LYS A 283 -19.40 -9.65 14.67
CA LYS A 283 -20.69 -10.32 14.93
C LYS A 283 -21.12 -11.26 13.81
N GLU A 284 -20.50 -11.14 12.64
CA GLU A 284 -20.86 -11.86 11.42
C GLU A 284 -19.93 -13.05 11.13
N ILE A 285 -18.69 -13.03 11.64
CA ILE A 285 -17.76 -14.15 11.50
C ILE A 285 -18.21 -15.35 12.35
N PRO A 286 -17.87 -16.60 11.94
CA PRO A 286 -18.15 -17.80 12.73
C PRO A 286 -17.52 -17.76 14.14
N ASP A 287 -18.22 -18.29 15.15
CA ASP A 287 -17.79 -18.27 16.56
C ASP A 287 -16.42 -18.92 16.82
N GLY A 288 -16.00 -19.88 15.99
CA GLY A 288 -14.68 -20.51 16.09
C GLY A 288 -13.53 -19.70 15.50
N ILE A 289 -13.80 -18.56 14.85
CA ILE A 289 -12.78 -17.62 14.41
C ILE A 289 -12.56 -16.56 15.50
N ILE A 290 -11.32 -16.42 15.94
CA ILE A 290 -10.96 -15.38 16.90
C ILE A 290 -10.77 -14.05 16.16
N GLY A 291 -11.70 -13.12 16.37
CA GLY A 291 -11.62 -11.79 15.80
C GLY A 291 -11.00 -10.75 16.73
N ILE A 292 -10.13 -9.90 16.19
CA ILE A 292 -9.51 -8.76 16.88
C ILE A 292 -9.84 -7.48 16.11
N GLU A 293 -10.36 -6.47 16.82
CA GLU A 293 -10.60 -5.14 16.23
C GLU A 293 -9.32 -4.51 15.68
N ARG A 294 -9.48 -3.50 14.82
CA ARG A 294 -8.33 -2.74 14.30
C ARG A 294 -7.48 -2.15 15.43
N THR A 295 -6.19 -2.48 15.40
CA THR A 295 -5.20 -2.03 16.38
C THR A 295 -4.09 -1.24 15.68
N GLU A 296 -3.66 -0.15 16.31
CA GLU A 296 -2.43 0.58 15.93
C GLU A 296 -1.25 0.15 16.81
N ASN A 297 -1.44 -0.86 17.68
CA ASN A 297 -0.39 -1.37 18.55
C ASN A 297 0.53 -2.32 17.75
N VAL A 298 1.65 -1.78 17.28
CA VAL A 298 2.64 -2.51 16.47
C VAL A 298 3.25 -3.69 17.22
N THR A 299 3.54 -3.56 18.52
CA THR A 299 4.09 -4.65 19.35
C THR A 299 3.12 -5.81 19.47
N GLN A 300 1.83 -5.52 19.65
CA GLN A 300 0.77 -6.54 19.64
C GLN A 300 0.75 -7.27 18.30
N LEU A 301 0.83 -6.53 17.19
CA LEU A 301 0.80 -7.11 15.86
C LEU A 301 2.03 -7.98 15.58
N ALA A 302 3.23 -7.52 15.94
CA ALA A 302 4.47 -8.31 15.85
C ALA A 302 4.40 -9.58 16.72
N THR A 303 3.76 -9.51 17.88
CA THR A 303 3.53 -10.69 18.74
C THR A 303 2.57 -11.68 18.09
N LEU A 304 1.49 -11.20 17.45
CA LEU A 304 0.55 -12.06 16.73
C LEU A 304 1.21 -12.73 15.53
N TYR A 305 2.01 -12.00 14.74
CA TYR A 305 2.81 -12.62 13.67
C TYR A 305 3.76 -13.67 14.24
N THR A 306 4.49 -13.38 15.32
CA THR A 306 5.40 -14.33 15.98
C THR A 306 4.66 -15.53 16.57
N LEU A 307 3.42 -15.37 17.05
CA LEU A 307 2.59 -16.45 17.57
C LEU A 307 2.09 -17.37 16.46
N ALA A 308 1.78 -16.83 15.29
CA ALA A 308 1.14 -17.59 14.21
C ALA A 308 2.03 -18.71 13.68
N SER A 309 1.44 -19.88 13.43
CA SER A 309 2.10 -20.99 12.71
C SER A 309 2.32 -20.60 11.25
N VAL A 310 1.36 -19.86 10.68
CA VAL A 310 1.40 -19.35 9.31
C VAL A 310 0.56 -18.08 9.20
N PHE A 311 1.01 -17.14 8.38
CA PHE A 311 0.23 -16.00 7.96
C PHE A 311 -0.40 -16.26 6.59
N ILE A 312 -1.68 -15.95 6.45
CA ILE A 312 -2.44 -16.14 5.21
C ILE A 312 -2.88 -14.76 4.71
N ASN A 313 -2.50 -14.44 3.48
CA ASN A 313 -2.94 -13.25 2.76
C ASN A 313 -3.66 -13.63 1.47
N PRO A 314 -4.97 -13.98 1.56
CA PRO A 314 -5.80 -14.35 0.41
C PRO A 314 -6.38 -13.10 -0.28
N THR A 315 -5.59 -12.02 -0.38
CA THR A 315 -6.04 -10.82 -1.09
C THR A 315 -6.21 -11.12 -2.57
N TRP A 316 -7.30 -10.66 -3.16
CA TRP A 316 -7.58 -10.82 -4.58
C TRP A 316 -6.90 -9.77 -5.45
N GLU A 317 -6.53 -8.62 -4.88
CA GLU A 317 -5.78 -7.56 -5.54
C GLU A 317 -4.99 -6.73 -4.51
N ASP A 318 -3.69 -6.60 -4.73
CA ASP A 318 -2.80 -5.72 -3.97
C ASP A 318 -1.55 -5.39 -4.78
N THR A 319 -1.02 -4.17 -4.67
CA THR A 319 0.18 -3.77 -5.43
C THR A 319 1.46 -4.34 -4.81
N PHE A 320 1.57 -4.33 -3.48
CA PHE A 320 2.69 -4.89 -2.72
C PHE A 320 2.35 -4.91 -1.21
N PRO A 321 1.68 -5.96 -0.70
CA PRO A 321 1.15 -5.97 0.66
C PRO A 321 2.26 -6.04 1.71
N THR A 322 2.40 -4.98 2.52
CA THR A 322 3.43 -4.93 3.57
C THR A 322 3.19 -5.96 4.68
N THR A 323 1.96 -6.44 4.87
CA THR A 323 1.63 -7.50 5.85
C THR A 323 2.37 -8.81 5.57
N ASN A 324 2.66 -9.13 4.30
CA ASN A 324 3.53 -10.26 3.97
C ASN A 324 4.95 -10.03 4.49
N LEU A 325 5.48 -8.82 4.33
CA LEU A 325 6.83 -8.45 4.77
C LEU A 325 6.93 -8.42 6.30
N GLU A 326 5.90 -7.90 6.99
CA GLU A 326 5.78 -7.90 8.45
C GLU A 326 5.81 -9.33 9.00
N SER A 327 5.05 -10.24 8.38
CA SER A 327 5.03 -11.65 8.76
C SER A 327 6.41 -12.32 8.60
N LEU A 328 7.05 -12.13 7.44
CA LEU A 328 8.41 -12.64 7.19
C LEU A 328 9.41 -12.06 8.20
N ALA A 329 9.31 -10.77 8.51
CA ALA A 329 10.16 -10.08 9.46
C ALA A 329 9.99 -10.65 10.89
N CYS A 330 8.82 -11.15 11.26
CA CYS A 330 8.58 -11.84 12.52
C CYS A 330 8.91 -13.34 12.48
N GLY A 331 9.48 -13.84 11.38
CA GLY A 331 9.88 -15.25 11.25
C GLY A 331 8.70 -16.20 11.00
N THR A 332 7.65 -15.73 10.34
CA THR A 332 6.45 -16.52 10.08
C THR A 332 6.29 -16.76 8.57
N PRO A 333 6.05 -18.00 8.13
CA PRO A 333 5.85 -18.29 6.72
C PRO A 333 4.52 -17.72 6.21
N VAL A 334 4.49 -17.39 4.92
CA VAL A 334 3.36 -16.71 4.28
C VAL A 334 2.70 -17.59 3.22
N ILE A 335 1.38 -17.75 3.30
CA ILE A 335 0.57 -18.24 2.18
C ILE A 335 -0.10 -17.02 1.55
N THR A 336 0.12 -16.77 0.27
CA THR A 336 -0.51 -15.64 -0.43
C THR A 336 -1.08 -16.05 -1.77
N TYR A 337 -2.12 -15.34 -2.22
CA TYR A 337 -2.62 -15.54 -3.57
C TYR A 337 -1.64 -15.04 -4.64
N ARG A 338 -1.69 -15.68 -5.82
CA ARG A 338 -1.06 -15.21 -7.04
C ARG A 338 -1.80 -13.96 -7.56
N THR A 339 -1.58 -12.85 -6.88
CA THR A 339 -2.12 -11.55 -7.25
C THR A 339 -1.07 -10.46 -7.12
N GLY A 340 -1.14 -9.49 -8.02
CA GLY A 340 -0.31 -8.30 -8.02
C GLY A 340 1.15 -8.53 -7.64
N GLY A 341 1.69 -7.65 -6.78
CA GLY A 341 3.04 -7.80 -6.23
C GLY A 341 3.13 -8.71 -5.01
N SER A 342 2.04 -9.33 -4.56
CA SER A 342 2.06 -10.23 -3.38
C SER A 342 3.05 -11.38 -3.56
N VAL A 343 3.15 -11.92 -4.77
CA VAL A 343 4.05 -13.03 -5.11
C VAL A 343 5.52 -12.69 -4.98
N GLU A 344 5.89 -11.41 -5.10
CA GLU A 344 7.29 -10.98 -5.04
C GLU A 344 7.85 -11.09 -3.61
N SER A 345 6.96 -10.98 -2.61
CA SER A 345 7.35 -11.06 -1.20
C SER A 345 7.78 -12.48 -0.78
N VAL A 346 7.20 -13.53 -1.38
CA VAL A 346 7.34 -14.93 -0.94
C VAL A 346 8.24 -15.73 -1.90
N SER A 347 9.10 -16.58 -1.35
CA SER A 347 9.84 -17.64 -2.06
C SER A 347 9.42 -19.02 -1.59
N ASP A 348 9.80 -20.07 -2.33
CA ASP A 348 9.50 -21.47 -2.01
C ASP A 348 9.98 -21.92 -0.61
N GLU A 349 10.99 -21.25 -0.07
CA GLU A 349 11.53 -21.54 1.27
C GLU A 349 10.82 -20.77 2.40
N THR A 350 9.99 -19.79 2.08
CA THR A 350 9.36 -18.88 3.06
C THR A 350 7.84 -18.98 3.08
N GLY A 351 7.26 -19.88 2.30
CA GLY A 351 5.82 -20.05 2.22
C GLY A 351 5.34 -20.57 0.88
N TYR A 352 4.09 -20.28 0.54
CA TYR A 352 3.42 -20.81 -0.65
C TYR A 352 2.65 -19.72 -1.39
N ILE A 353 2.68 -19.80 -2.71
CA ILE A 353 1.84 -19.00 -3.61
C ILE A 353 0.73 -19.91 -4.14
N VAL A 354 -0.53 -19.50 -3.95
CA VAL A 354 -1.72 -20.25 -4.33
C VAL A 354 -2.54 -19.45 -5.34
N GLU A 355 -3.25 -20.09 -6.27
CA GLU A 355 -4.12 -19.34 -7.19
C GLU A 355 -5.30 -18.66 -6.48
N LYS A 356 -5.75 -17.51 -7.01
CA LYS A 356 -6.88 -16.75 -6.45
C LYS A 356 -8.11 -17.64 -6.32
N GLY A 357 -8.68 -17.71 -5.11
CA GLY A 357 -9.86 -18.51 -4.80
C GLY A 357 -9.62 -20.01 -4.58
N ASP A 358 -8.38 -20.53 -4.70
CA ASP A 358 -8.09 -21.94 -4.37
C ASP A 358 -7.95 -22.14 -2.85
N ILE A 359 -9.09 -22.11 -2.14
CA ILE A 359 -9.17 -22.35 -0.69
C ILE A 359 -8.62 -23.73 -0.32
N LYS A 360 -8.83 -24.74 -1.19
CA LYS A 360 -8.26 -26.07 -1.01
C LYS A 360 -6.74 -26.04 -1.08
N GLY A 361 -6.18 -25.21 -1.96
CA GLY A 361 -4.75 -24.92 -2.06
C GLY A 361 -4.20 -24.28 -0.80
N ILE A 362 -4.90 -23.28 -0.24
CA ILE A 362 -4.54 -22.71 1.06
C ILE A 362 -4.52 -23.81 2.13
N LYS A 363 -5.58 -24.62 2.25
CA LYS A 363 -5.65 -25.72 3.22
C LYS A 363 -4.48 -26.70 3.08
N ARG A 364 -4.13 -27.09 1.85
CA ARG A 364 -2.98 -27.99 1.59
C ARG A 364 -1.66 -27.35 2.04
N ALA A 365 -1.44 -26.07 1.71
CA ALA A 365 -0.24 -25.35 2.12
C ALA A 365 -0.15 -25.17 3.64
N VAL A 366 -1.28 -24.92 4.32
CA VAL A 366 -1.34 -24.88 5.79
C VAL A 366 -0.92 -26.23 6.37
N ALA A 367 -1.49 -27.33 5.86
CA ALA A 367 -1.16 -28.69 6.33
C ALA A 367 0.34 -28.99 6.23
N GLU A 368 0.97 -28.61 5.11
CA GLU A 368 2.41 -28.79 4.90
C GLU A 368 3.26 -27.96 5.88
N ILE A 369 2.91 -26.69 6.10
CA ILE A 369 3.62 -25.83 7.05
C ILE A 369 3.49 -26.37 8.47
N VAL A 370 2.27 -26.71 8.90
CA VAL A 370 2.01 -27.24 10.25
C VAL A 370 2.75 -28.56 10.46
N LYS A 371 2.73 -29.47 9.47
CA LYS A 371 3.44 -30.75 9.54
C LYS A 371 4.96 -30.60 9.66
N ARG A 372 5.56 -29.65 8.92
CA ARG A 372 7.01 -29.39 8.98
C ARG A 372 7.41 -28.65 10.25
N GLY A 373 6.49 -27.86 10.81
CA GLY A 373 6.73 -27.01 11.97
C GLY A 373 7.30 -25.65 11.56
N LYS A 374 6.84 -24.61 12.28
CA LYS A 374 7.23 -23.22 12.03
C LYS A 374 8.75 -22.99 12.12
N GLU A 375 9.44 -23.71 13.00
CA GLU A 375 10.86 -23.52 13.28
C GLU A 375 11.74 -23.66 12.02
N VAL A 376 11.35 -24.52 11.07
CA VAL A 376 12.04 -24.68 9.79
C VAL A 376 12.04 -23.39 8.96
N TYR A 377 10.96 -22.62 9.05
CA TYR A 377 10.76 -21.38 8.29
C TYR A 377 11.32 -20.16 9.02
N HIS A 378 11.39 -20.20 10.35
CA HIS A 378 11.61 -19.02 11.19
C HIS A 378 12.85 -18.21 10.79
N HIS A 379 14.02 -18.87 10.75
CA HIS A 379 15.27 -18.20 10.40
C HIS A 379 15.28 -17.72 8.94
N ILE A 380 14.74 -18.53 8.01
CA ILE A 380 14.75 -18.24 6.57
C ILE A 380 13.86 -17.03 6.26
N CYS A 381 12.66 -16.98 6.84
CA CYS A 381 11.73 -15.86 6.70
C CYS A 381 12.36 -14.55 7.19
N ARG A 382 12.95 -14.56 8.41
CA ARG A 382 13.63 -13.37 8.95
C ARG A 382 14.79 -12.95 8.07
N LYS A 383 15.62 -13.90 7.63
CA LYS A 383 16.78 -13.62 6.76
C LYS A 383 16.35 -12.98 5.44
N ARG A 384 15.26 -13.46 4.82
CA ARG A 384 14.68 -12.87 3.62
C ARG A 384 14.23 -11.43 3.88
N ALA A 385 13.50 -11.20 4.96
CA ALA A 385 13.03 -9.87 5.32
C ALA A 385 14.17 -8.87 5.55
N VAL A 386 15.21 -9.27 6.29
CA VAL A 386 16.40 -8.45 6.53
C VAL A 386 17.11 -8.13 5.22
N LYS A 387 17.31 -9.13 4.35
CA LYS A 387 18.07 -8.96 3.11
C LYS A 387 17.36 -8.06 2.08
N TYR A 388 16.03 -8.16 1.97
CA TYR A 388 15.30 -7.54 0.85
C TYR A 388 14.34 -6.44 1.27
N TYR A 389 13.97 -6.32 2.54
CA TYR A 389 12.88 -5.44 2.97
C TYR A 389 13.23 -4.56 4.17
N ASP A 390 14.51 -4.37 4.52
CA ASP A 390 14.87 -3.31 5.46
C ASP A 390 14.44 -1.95 4.88
N LYS A 391 13.55 -1.26 5.59
CA LYS A 391 13.07 0.06 5.17
C LYS A 391 14.20 1.06 4.92
N ASN A 392 15.24 1.06 5.75
CA ASN A 392 16.32 2.05 5.62
C ASN A 392 17.07 1.80 4.32
N GLU A 393 17.42 0.54 4.02
CA GLU A 393 18.08 0.20 2.76
C GLU A 393 17.21 0.50 1.53
N ARG A 394 15.90 0.21 1.59
CA ARG A 394 14.99 0.51 0.47
C ARG A 394 14.78 2.00 0.26
N PHE A 395 14.85 2.80 1.32
CA PHE A 395 14.77 4.26 1.20
C PHE A 395 16.10 4.89 0.75
N GLU A 396 17.25 4.29 1.03
CA GLU A 396 18.53 4.68 0.41
C GLU A 396 18.50 4.55 -1.12
N ASP A 397 17.70 3.63 -1.67
CA ASP A 397 17.54 3.51 -3.13
C ASP A 397 16.85 4.76 -3.74
N TYR A 398 16.08 5.53 -2.97
CA TYR A 398 15.57 6.84 -3.40
C TYR A 398 16.68 7.90 -3.44
N ILE A 399 17.59 7.91 -2.45
CA ILE A 399 18.73 8.85 -2.45
C ILE A 399 19.60 8.62 -3.68
N LYS A 400 19.94 7.37 -3.99
CA LYS A 400 20.69 7.00 -5.20
C LYS A 400 19.99 7.44 -6.49
N LEU A 401 18.66 7.32 -6.51
CA LEU A 401 17.85 7.80 -7.64
C LEU A 401 17.96 9.33 -7.75
N TYR A 402 17.79 10.06 -6.66
CA TYR A 402 17.89 11.52 -6.66
C TYR A 402 19.28 11.98 -7.10
N ASP A 403 20.35 11.37 -6.60
CA ASP A 403 21.73 11.66 -7.01
C ASP A 403 21.96 11.40 -8.50
N THR A 404 21.22 10.49 -9.11
CA THR A 404 21.29 10.23 -10.55
C THR A 404 20.52 11.30 -11.34
N LEU A 405 19.41 11.80 -10.81
CA LEU A 405 18.58 12.83 -11.45
C LEU A 405 19.14 14.24 -11.32
N LEU A 406 20.00 14.48 -10.33
CA LEU A 406 20.66 15.78 -10.08
C LEU A 406 22.03 15.92 -10.76
N LYS A 407 22.49 14.88 -11.46
CA LYS A 407 23.68 14.92 -12.32
C LYS A 407 23.28 15.34 -13.73
#